data_AF-A0A952FFP9-F1
#
_entry.id   AF-A0A952FFP9-F1
#
_cell.length_a   1.000
_cell.length_b   1.000
_cell.length_c   1.000
_cell.angle_alpha   90.00
_cell.angle_beta   90.00
_cell.angle_gamma   90.00
#
_symmetry.space_group_name_H-M   'P 1'
#
loop_
_entity.id
_entity.type
_entity.pdbx_description
1 polymer ?
#
loop_
_entity_poly.entity_id
_entity_poly.type
_entity_poly.pdbx_seq_one_letter_code
_entity_poly.pdbx_strand_id
1 'polypeptide(L)'
;MRLGIRLLFGFFLVTGLAAFFVLRVFVAEVKPSVREVMEDMMVDTANILAELASDDVAAGAIAQGRFAGHVRSYARRPVDAQIWGMAKQSLDFRVYVTDAGGKVLFDSENVAVGRDYWQWRDVALTLRGEYGARATREVQQDDRTSVMYVAAPITHDGKTIGVLTVAKPMSTIQA
;
A
#
# COMPACT_ATOMS: atom_id res chain seq x y z
N MET A 1 -25.67 -44.45 -33.53
CA MET A 1 -24.40 -43.74 -33.24
C MET A 1 -24.50 -42.21 -33.18
N ARG A 2 -25.61 -41.55 -33.55
CA ARG A 2 -25.73 -40.06 -33.51
C ARG A 2 -26.20 -39.47 -32.18
N LEU A 3 -26.91 -40.26 -31.35
CA LEU A 3 -27.47 -39.77 -30.08
C LEU A 3 -26.40 -39.67 -28.97
N GLY A 4 -25.53 -40.68 -28.85
CA GLY A 4 -24.45 -40.69 -27.84
C GLY A 4 -23.45 -39.54 -28.01
N ILE A 5 -23.07 -39.22 -29.25
CA ILE A 5 -22.20 -38.07 -29.56
C ILE A 5 -22.87 -36.74 -29.20
N ARG A 6 -24.17 -36.57 -29.48
CA ARG A 6 -24.90 -35.33 -29.13
C ARG A 6 -25.02 -35.15 -27.61
N LEU A 7 -25.26 -36.24 -26.87
CA LEU A 7 -25.28 -36.23 -25.41
C LEU A 7 -23.90 -35.93 -24.83
N LEU A 8 -22.83 -36.51 -25.41
CA LEU A 8 -21.44 -36.22 -25.03
C LEU A 8 -21.11 -34.73 -25.22
N PHE A 9 -21.46 -34.15 -26.38
CA PHE A 9 -21.24 -32.72 -26.65
C PHE A 9 -22.06 -31.83 -25.72
N GLY A 10 -23.32 -32.16 -25.44
CA GLY A 10 -24.15 -31.41 -24.49
C GLY A 10 -23.58 -31.45 -23.08
N PHE A 11 -23.16 -32.62 -22.61
CA PHE A 11 -22.50 -32.78 -21.32
C PHE A 11 -21.20 -31.98 -21.25
N PHE A 12 -20.32 -32.12 -22.24
CA PHE A 12 -19.05 -31.40 -22.27
C PHE A 12 -19.23 -29.89 -22.34
N LEU A 13 -20.25 -29.41 -23.08
CA LEU A 13 -20.59 -27.99 -23.14
C LEU A 13 -21.00 -27.47 -21.75
N VAL A 14 -21.92 -28.15 -21.07
CA VAL A 14 -22.41 -27.74 -19.75
C VAL A 14 -21.29 -27.78 -18.72
N THR A 15 -20.53 -28.89 -18.66
CA THR A 15 -19.40 -29.02 -17.73
C THR A 15 -18.29 -28.03 -18.03
N GLY A 16 -17.96 -27.80 -19.30
CA GLY A 16 -16.96 -26.83 -19.72
C GLY A 16 -17.35 -25.39 -19.36
N LEU A 17 -18.62 -25.02 -19.58
CA LEU A 17 -19.13 -23.72 -19.17
C LEU A 17 -19.09 -23.56 -17.64
N ALA A 18 -19.51 -24.58 -16.89
CA ALA A 18 -19.46 -24.56 -15.43
C ALA A 18 -18.03 -24.41 -14.91
N ALA A 19 -17.07 -25.19 -15.44
CA ALA A 19 -15.66 -25.09 -15.08
C ALA A 19 -15.08 -23.70 -15.43
N PHE A 20 -15.44 -23.15 -16.59
CA PHE A 20 -15.05 -21.80 -16.99
C PHE A 20 -15.58 -20.74 -16.02
N PHE A 21 -16.86 -20.81 -15.64
CA PHE A 21 -17.44 -19.86 -14.68
C PHE A 21 -16.80 -19.97 -13.30
N VAL A 22 -16.57 -21.19 -12.79
CA VAL A 22 -15.89 -21.40 -11.50
C VAL A 22 -14.48 -20.78 -11.53
N LEU A 23 -13.70 -21.05 -12.57
CA LEU A 23 -12.35 -20.49 -12.70
C LEU A 23 -12.39 -18.96 -12.79
N ARG A 24 -13.34 -18.41 -13.56
CA ARG A 24 -13.45 -16.96 -13.77
C ARG A 24 -13.89 -16.22 -12.51
N VAL A 25 -14.86 -16.76 -11.78
CA VAL A 25 -15.31 -16.20 -10.48
C VAL A 25 -14.17 -16.27 -9.47
N PHE A 26 -13.48 -17.40 -9.37
CA PHE A 26 -12.37 -17.56 -8.43
C PHE A 26 -11.24 -16.56 -8.69
N VAL A 27 -10.82 -16.37 -9.95
CA VAL A 27 -9.78 -15.38 -10.30
C VAL A 27 -10.24 -13.94 -10.06
N ALA A 28 -11.53 -13.66 -10.26
CA ALA A 28 -12.10 -12.34 -10.00
C ALA A 28 -12.19 -12.01 -8.51
N GLU A 29 -12.42 -13.00 -7.64
CA GLU A 29 -12.62 -12.80 -6.20
C GLU A 29 -11.31 -12.77 -5.39
N VAL A 30 -10.29 -13.54 -5.78
CA VAL A 30 -9.06 -13.68 -4.98
C VAL A 30 -8.18 -12.42 -5.03
N LYS A 31 -8.10 -11.72 -6.17
CA LYS A 31 -7.23 -10.54 -6.31
C LYS A 31 -7.71 -9.29 -5.55
N PRO A 32 -9.01 -8.93 -5.55
CA PRO A 32 -9.53 -7.81 -4.76
C PRO A 32 -9.26 -7.99 -3.27
N SER A 33 -9.49 -9.18 -2.73
CA SER A 33 -9.38 -9.46 -1.28
C SER A 33 -7.98 -9.17 -0.72
N VAL A 34 -6.91 -9.51 -1.45
CA VAL A 34 -5.53 -9.23 -0.98
C VAL A 34 -5.24 -7.73 -0.96
N ARG A 35 -5.71 -6.97 -1.95
CA ARG A 35 -5.50 -5.51 -1.97
C ARG A 35 -6.24 -4.83 -0.84
N GLU A 36 -7.47 -5.25 -0.55
CA GLU A 36 -8.28 -4.72 0.54
C GLU A 36 -7.62 -4.98 1.91
N VAL A 37 -7.18 -6.20 2.17
CA VAL A 37 -6.48 -6.54 3.43
C VAL A 37 -5.17 -5.76 3.57
N MET A 38 -4.44 -5.57 2.49
CA MET A 38 -3.21 -4.79 2.49
C MET A 38 -3.49 -3.31 2.74
N GLU A 39 -4.52 -2.76 2.13
CA GLU A 39 -4.94 -1.38 2.33
C GLU A 39 -5.34 -1.16 3.80
N ASP A 40 -6.17 -2.03 4.37
CA ASP A 40 -6.58 -2.02 5.79
C ASP A 40 -5.36 -2.02 6.74
N MET A 41 -4.42 -2.94 6.53
CA MET A 41 -3.16 -2.97 7.31
C MET A 41 -2.34 -1.68 7.16
N MET A 42 -2.31 -1.09 5.95
CA MET A 42 -1.59 0.15 5.69
C MET A 42 -2.30 1.36 6.32
N VAL A 43 -3.62 1.36 6.42
CA VAL A 43 -4.40 2.38 7.13
C VAL A 43 -4.00 2.39 8.60
N ASP A 44 -4.02 1.24 9.27
CA ASP A 44 -3.61 1.13 10.67
C ASP A 44 -2.15 1.54 10.87
N THR A 45 -1.27 1.07 9.98
CA THR A 45 0.16 1.41 10.03
C THR A 45 0.38 2.90 9.87
N ALA A 46 -0.30 3.56 8.92
CA ALA A 46 -0.17 4.99 8.70
C ALA A 46 -0.66 5.80 9.90
N ASN A 47 -1.79 5.44 10.49
CA ASN A 47 -2.32 6.16 11.66
C ASN A 47 -1.42 6.00 12.90
N ILE A 48 -0.94 4.79 13.20
CA ILE A 48 -0.03 4.57 14.32
C ILE A 48 1.29 5.33 14.10
N LEU A 49 1.85 5.29 12.90
CA LEU A 49 3.08 6.03 12.62
C LEU A 49 2.88 7.54 12.64
N ALA A 50 1.71 8.04 12.22
CA ALA A 50 1.37 9.47 12.28
C ALA A 50 1.35 9.97 13.73
N GLU A 51 0.77 9.18 14.63
CA GLU A 51 0.76 9.48 16.07
C GLU A 51 2.19 9.53 16.63
N LEU A 52 3.03 8.53 16.30
CA LEU A 52 4.43 8.47 16.74
C LEU A 52 5.30 9.59 16.16
N ALA A 53 4.92 10.16 15.02
CA ALA A 53 5.63 11.27 14.38
C ALA A 53 5.20 12.64 14.94
N SER A 54 4.06 12.74 15.65
CA SER A 54 3.43 14.01 16.02
C SER A 54 4.37 14.95 16.78
N ASP A 55 5.00 14.47 17.86
CA ASP A 55 5.91 15.27 18.69
C ASP A 55 7.12 15.80 17.89
N ASP A 56 7.71 14.95 17.05
CA ASP A 56 8.87 15.30 16.24
C ASP A 56 8.52 16.33 15.14
N VAL A 57 7.31 16.26 14.57
CA VAL A 57 6.81 17.26 13.60
C VAL A 57 6.48 18.56 14.31
N ALA A 58 5.79 18.51 15.45
CA ALA A 58 5.43 19.68 16.25
C ALA A 58 6.68 20.45 16.72
N ALA A 59 7.75 19.74 17.08
CA ALA A 59 9.04 20.32 17.44
C ALA A 59 9.87 20.80 16.25
N GLY A 60 9.43 20.59 15.01
CA GLY A 60 10.20 20.91 13.79
C GLY A 60 11.47 20.07 13.62
N ALA A 61 11.54 18.92 14.31
CA ALA A 61 12.74 18.08 14.38
C ALA A 61 12.63 16.79 13.56
N ILE A 62 11.53 16.54 12.84
CA ILE A 62 11.22 15.26 12.17
C ILE A 62 12.36 14.66 11.32
N ALA A 63 13.17 15.47 10.65
CA ALA A 63 14.28 14.97 9.82
C ALA A 63 15.40 14.28 10.64
N GLN A 64 15.54 14.64 11.92
CA GLN A 64 16.63 14.22 12.81
C GLN A 64 16.13 13.74 14.19
N GLY A 65 14.81 13.71 14.39
CA GLY A 65 14.15 13.25 15.58
C GLY A 65 14.19 11.73 15.75
N ARG A 66 13.59 11.27 16.86
CA ARG A 66 13.56 9.85 17.23
C ARG A 66 12.81 9.03 16.19
N PHE A 67 11.72 9.55 15.67
CA PHE A 67 10.91 8.92 14.63
C PHE A 67 11.78 8.58 13.41
N ALA A 68 12.48 9.56 12.84
CA ALA A 68 13.35 9.34 11.68
C ALA A 68 14.45 8.32 11.97
N GLY A 69 15.04 8.34 13.18
CA GLY A 69 16.01 7.34 13.61
C GLY A 69 15.43 5.92 13.60
N HIS A 70 14.25 5.72 14.16
CA HIS A 70 13.59 4.41 14.21
C HIS A 70 13.14 3.93 12.82
N VAL A 71 12.58 4.80 11.97
CA VAL A 71 12.17 4.43 10.61
C VAL A 71 13.38 4.06 9.74
N ARG A 72 14.50 4.80 9.83
CA ARG A 72 15.75 4.44 9.12
C ARG A 72 16.32 3.12 9.63
N SER A 73 16.23 2.85 10.93
CA SER A 73 16.64 1.57 11.51
C SER A 73 15.78 0.42 11.00
N TYR A 74 14.45 0.61 10.97
CA TYR A 74 13.50 -0.33 10.36
C TYR A 74 13.88 -0.67 8.92
N ALA A 75 14.13 0.35 8.08
CA ALA A 75 14.43 0.14 6.66
C ALA A 75 15.73 -0.66 6.41
N ARG A 76 16.65 -0.67 7.37
CA ARG A 76 17.93 -1.42 7.29
C ARG A 76 17.92 -2.74 8.04
N ARG A 77 16.86 -3.02 8.82
CA ARG A 77 16.82 -4.19 9.69
C ARG A 77 16.64 -5.45 8.86
N PRO A 78 17.56 -6.43 8.94
CA PRO A 78 17.34 -7.73 8.32
C PRO A 78 16.17 -8.43 9.00
N VAL A 79 15.40 -9.17 8.21
CA VAL A 79 14.37 -10.08 8.72
C VAL A 79 14.62 -11.43 8.09
N ASP A 80 14.27 -12.50 8.80
CA ASP A 80 14.24 -13.84 8.25
C ASP A 80 12.92 -14.45 8.69
N ALA A 81 11.92 -14.36 7.81
CA ALA A 81 10.57 -14.85 8.08
C ALA A 81 10.05 -15.63 6.89
N GLN A 82 9.53 -16.83 7.14
CA GLN A 82 8.88 -17.65 6.14
C GLN A 82 7.38 -17.34 6.11
N ILE A 83 6.91 -16.73 5.03
CA ILE A 83 5.53 -16.33 4.85
C ILE A 83 4.97 -17.11 3.66
N TRP A 84 4.11 -18.10 3.92
CA TRP A 84 3.46 -18.91 2.87
C TRP A 84 4.43 -19.52 1.84
N GLY A 85 5.61 -19.97 2.28
CA GLY A 85 6.62 -20.56 1.39
C GLY A 85 7.62 -19.56 0.80
N MET A 86 7.44 -18.26 1.03
CA MET A 86 8.35 -17.20 0.60
C MET A 86 9.23 -16.72 1.76
N ALA A 87 10.54 -16.65 1.52
CA ALA A 87 11.49 -16.10 2.48
C ALA A 87 11.48 -14.56 2.38
N LYS A 88 11.02 -13.90 3.45
CA LYS A 88 11.09 -12.45 3.58
C LYS A 88 12.43 -12.07 4.21
N GLN A 89 13.25 -11.37 3.43
CA GLN A 89 14.61 -10.94 3.85
C GLN A 89 14.76 -9.43 4.09
N SER A 90 13.77 -8.65 3.66
CA SER A 90 13.77 -7.18 3.72
C SER A 90 12.46 -6.65 4.30
N LEU A 91 12.46 -5.40 4.72
CA LEU A 91 11.28 -4.66 5.15
C LEU A 91 11.01 -3.53 4.14
N ASP A 92 9.90 -3.59 3.42
CA ASP A 92 9.72 -2.80 2.18
C ASP A 92 8.78 -1.59 2.32
N PHE A 93 8.38 -1.22 3.54
CA PHE A 93 7.64 0.03 3.71
C PHE A 93 8.57 1.22 3.49
N ARG A 94 8.16 2.10 2.57
CA ARG A 94 8.67 3.47 2.50
C ARG A 94 7.73 4.37 3.27
N VAL A 95 8.28 5.26 4.08
CA VAL A 95 7.51 6.26 4.85
C VAL A 95 8.02 7.64 4.49
N TYR A 96 7.10 8.56 4.21
CA TYR A 96 7.41 9.99 4.11
C TYR A 96 6.43 10.83 4.91
N VAL A 97 6.89 12.01 5.32
CA VAL A 97 6.13 12.97 6.12
C VAL A 97 6.17 14.32 5.41
N THR A 98 5.03 14.99 5.32
CA THR A 98 4.91 16.37 4.84
C THR A 98 4.52 17.33 5.96
N ASP A 99 4.77 18.62 5.78
CA ASP A 99 4.11 19.66 6.55
C ASP A 99 2.64 19.85 6.14
N ALA A 100 1.94 20.76 6.81
CA ALA A 100 0.57 21.15 6.51
C ALA A 100 0.39 21.80 5.11
N GLY A 101 1.47 22.25 4.48
CA GLY A 101 1.50 22.76 3.12
C GLY A 101 1.76 21.67 2.06
N GLY A 102 2.00 20.44 2.48
CA GLY A 102 2.31 19.31 1.61
C GLY A 102 3.78 19.23 1.19
N LYS A 103 4.70 20.01 1.78
CA LYS A 103 6.13 19.89 1.49
C LYS A 103 6.75 18.75 2.28
N VAL A 104 7.53 17.89 1.62
CA VAL A 104 8.14 16.72 2.25
C VAL A 104 9.24 17.13 3.23
N LEU A 105 9.05 16.81 4.51
CA LEU A 105 10.00 17.06 5.60
C LEU A 105 10.93 15.86 5.86
N PHE A 106 10.42 14.65 5.62
CA PHE A 106 11.15 13.40 5.82
C PHE A 106 10.75 12.37 4.76
N ASP A 107 11.72 11.59 4.30
CA ASP A 107 11.51 10.44 3.43
C ASP A 107 12.53 9.35 3.80
N SER A 108 12.04 8.16 4.11
CA SER A 108 12.87 7.01 4.48
C SER A 108 13.90 6.61 3.40
N GLU A 109 13.60 6.88 2.13
CA GLU A 109 14.52 6.65 0.99
C GLU A 109 15.37 7.91 0.66
N ASN A 110 15.06 9.04 1.29
CA ASN A 110 15.72 10.33 1.06
C ASN A 110 15.69 10.82 -0.40
N VAL A 111 14.63 10.49 -1.16
CA VAL A 111 14.49 10.87 -2.59
C VAL A 111 13.60 12.10 -2.75
N ALA A 112 12.61 12.24 -1.87
CA ALA A 112 11.54 13.23 -1.99
C ALA A 112 11.68 14.44 -1.04
N VAL A 113 12.67 14.45 -0.14
CA VAL A 113 12.85 15.53 0.85
C VAL A 113 12.91 16.90 0.16
N GLY A 114 12.09 17.84 0.65
CA GLY A 114 11.99 19.20 0.12
C GLY A 114 11.08 19.38 -1.09
N ARG A 115 10.53 18.31 -1.67
CA ARG A 115 9.57 18.41 -2.79
C ARG A 115 8.18 18.77 -2.30
N ASP A 116 7.42 19.42 -3.17
CA ASP A 116 6.03 19.79 -2.91
C ASP A 116 5.08 18.67 -3.34
N TYR A 117 4.45 18.03 -2.36
CA TYR A 117 3.54 16.90 -2.55
C TYR A 117 2.06 17.26 -2.38
N TRP A 118 1.72 18.55 -2.29
CA TRP A 118 0.36 19.03 -2.02
C TRP A 118 -0.71 18.53 -3.02
N GLN A 119 -0.34 18.21 -4.28
CA GLN A 119 -1.27 17.69 -5.30
C GLN A 119 -1.40 16.17 -5.29
N TRP A 120 -0.54 15.46 -4.58
CA TRP A 120 -0.61 14.00 -4.55
C TRP A 120 -1.89 13.59 -3.83
N ARG A 121 -2.63 12.68 -4.45
CA ARG A 121 -3.99 12.33 -4.02
C ARG A 121 -4.06 11.92 -2.54
N ASP A 122 -3.11 11.12 -2.07
CA ASP A 122 -3.00 10.71 -0.67
C ASP A 122 -2.81 11.92 0.26
N VAL A 123 -1.86 12.82 -0.05
CA VAL A 123 -1.60 14.02 0.76
C VAL A 123 -2.76 15.01 0.72
N ALA A 124 -3.25 15.33 -0.48
CA ALA A 124 -4.31 16.32 -0.68
C ALA A 124 -5.62 15.92 0.00
N LEU A 125 -6.02 14.64 -0.06
CA LEU A 125 -7.22 14.16 0.60
C LEU A 125 -7.05 14.18 2.12
N THR A 126 -5.92 13.68 2.63
CA THR A 126 -5.67 13.67 4.07
C THR A 126 -5.61 15.07 4.68
N LEU A 127 -4.99 16.05 4.00
CA LEU A 127 -5.01 17.46 4.44
C LEU A 127 -6.42 18.06 4.51
N ARG A 128 -7.36 17.54 3.71
CA ARG A 128 -8.79 17.94 3.75
C ARG A 128 -9.60 17.16 4.80
N GLY A 129 -8.99 16.25 5.54
CA GLY A 129 -9.69 15.37 6.47
C GLY A 129 -10.45 14.21 5.79
N GLU A 130 -10.13 13.93 4.52
CA GLU A 130 -10.67 12.80 3.77
C GLU A 130 -9.70 11.61 3.80
N TYR A 131 -10.20 10.43 3.43
CA TYR A 131 -9.36 9.24 3.29
C TYR A 131 -8.37 9.39 2.13
N GLY A 132 -7.07 9.45 2.46
CA GLY A 132 -5.99 9.63 1.51
C GLY A 132 -5.33 8.31 1.12
N ALA A 133 -5.63 7.84 -0.09
CA ALA A 133 -4.94 6.70 -0.68
C ALA A 133 -4.77 6.85 -2.18
N ARG A 134 -3.73 6.21 -2.72
CA ARG A 134 -3.52 6.06 -4.16
C ARG A 134 -2.70 4.81 -4.46
N ALA A 135 -2.86 4.29 -5.68
CA ALA A 135 -1.93 3.35 -6.26
C ALA A 135 -1.29 3.99 -7.50
N THR A 136 0.02 3.90 -7.63
CA THR A 136 0.75 4.43 -8.78
C THR A 136 1.57 3.31 -9.41
N ARG A 137 1.37 3.08 -10.70
CA ARG A 137 2.12 2.08 -11.48
C ARG A 137 3.32 2.73 -12.14
N GLU A 138 4.48 2.08 -12.09
CA GLU A 138 5.64 2.48 -12.88
C GLU A 138 5.48 2.09 -14.36
N VAL A 139 4.90 0.91 -14.62
CA VAL A 139 4.51 0.43 -15.95
C VAL A 139 3.00 0.26 -16.01
N GLN A 140 2.32 1.05 -16.85
CA GLN A 140 0.85 1.09 -16.87
C GLN A 140 0.17 -0.26 -17.15
N GLN A 141 0.85 -1.17 -17.85
CA GLN A 141 0.33 -2.50 -18.19
C GLN A 141 0.76 -3.61 -17.22
N ASP A 142 1.62 -3.32 -16.24
CA ASP A 142 2.10 -4.32 -15.28
C ASP A 142 1.68 -3.97 -13.84
N ASP A 143 0.67 -4.68 -13.35
CA ASP A 143 0.16 -4.55 -11.99
C ASP A 143 1.20 -4.89 -10.91
N ARG A 144 2.27 -5.63 -11.24
CA ARG A 144 3.37 -5.92 -10.32
C ARG A 144 4.21 -4.68 -10.02
N THR A 145 4.19 -3.68 -10.91
CA THR A 145 4.92 -2.41 -10.74
C THR A 145 4.12 -1.35 -9.97
N SER A 146 2.96 -1.73 -9.43
CA SER A 146 2.14 -0.82 -8.63
C SER A 146 2.75 -0.61 -7.24
N VAL A 147 2.80 0.64 -6.80
CA VAL A 147 3.09 1.01 -5.41
C VAL A 147 1.81 1.58 -4.82
N MET A 148 1.37 1.01 -3.70
CA MET A 148 0.23 1.50 -2.94
C MET A 148 0.73 2.53 -1.92
N TYR A 149 -0.05 3.60 -1.73
CA TYR A 149 0.22 4.69 -0.80
C TYR A 149 -1.05 4.92 0.03
N VAL A 150 -0.90 4.93 1.34
CA VAL A 150 -1.98 5.22 2.29
C VAL A 150 -1.46 6.26 3.27
N ALA A 151 -2.25 7.32 3.47
CA ALA A 151 -1.87 8.48 4.25
C ALA A 151 -2.78 8.68 5.46
N ALA A 152 -2.20 9.19 6.54
CA ALA A 152 -2.89 9.56 7.77
C ALA A 152 -2.46 10.97 8.22
N PRO A 153 -3.39 11.76 8.79
CA PRO A 153 -3.07 13.10 9.24
C PRO A 153 -2.20 13.03 10.50
N ILE A 154 -1.19 13.89 10.57
CA ILE A 154 -0.42 14.09 11.80
C ILE A 154 -1.10 15.23 12.55
N THR A 155 -1.65 14.93 13.73
CA THR A 155 -2.38 15.90 14.53
C THR A 155 -1.64 16.25 15.81
N HIS A 156 -1.62 17.54 16.16
CA HIS A 156 -1.10 18.04 17.44
C HIS A 156 -2.08 19.09 17.97
N ASP A 157 -2.47 18.98 19.24
CA ASP A 157 -3.50 19.83 19.87
C ASP A 157 -4.80 19.95 19.04
N GLY A 158 -5.23 18.84 18.42
CA GLY A 158 -6.44 18.79 17.59
C GLY A 158 -6.33 19.47 16.22
N LYS A 159 -5.13 19.89 15.79
CA LYS A 159 -4.89 20.47 14.46
C LYS A 159 -4.01 19.56 13.63
N THR A 160 -4.33 19.40 12.35
CA THR A 160 -3.46 18.72 11.38
C THR A 160 -2.24 19.60 11.11
N ILE A 161 -1.05 19.12 11.49
CA ILE A 161 0.24 19.80 11.30
C ILE A 161 1.08 19.20 10.17
N GLY A 162 0.63 18.08 9.60
CA GLY A 162 1.29 17.40 8.49
C GLY A 162 0.54 16.15 8.05
N VAL A 163 1.15 15.42 7.12
CA VAL A 163 0.64 14.13 6.65
C VAL A 163 1.76 13.10 6.70
N LEU A 164 1.46 11.91 7.18
CA LEU A 164 2.33 10.75 7.05
C LEU A 164 1.76 9.81 6.00
N THR A 165 2.58 9.42 5.02
CA THR A 165 2.21 8.39 4.04
C THR A 165 3.11 7.18 4.19
N VAL A 166 2.48 6.01 4.21
CA VAL A 166 3.14 4.71 4.08
C VAL A 166 2.95 4.22 2.65
N ALA A 167 4.04 3.76 2.04
CA ALA A 167 4.05 3.22 0.69
C ALA A 167 4.62 1.81 0.68
N LYS A 168 4.03 0.92 -0.12
CA LYS A 168 4.50 -0.45 -0.29
C LYS A 168 4.44 -0.89 -1.75
N PRO A 169 5.55 -1.43 -2.32
CA PRO A 169 5.52 -2.02 -3.64
C PRO A 169 4.72 -3.33 -3.65
N MET A 170 3.76 -3.45 -4.57
CA MET A 170 2.93 -4.65 -4.73
C MET A 170 3.70 -5.84 -5.29
N SER A 171 4.85 -5.61 -5.93
CA SER A 171 5.78 -6.65 -6.39
C SER A 171 6.25 -7.57 -5.25
N THR A 172 6.33 -7.05 -4.03
CA THR A 172 6.75 -7.80 -2.83
C THR A 172 5.70 -8.78 -2.30
N ILE A 173 4.48 -8.74 -2.84
CA ILE A 173 3.33 -9.54 -2.41
C ILE A 173 2.99 -10.63 -3.43
N GLN A 174 3.33 -10.44 -4.71
CA GLN A 174 2.94 -11.30 -5.83
C GLN A 174 4.09 -12.20 -6.36
N ALA A 175 4.96 -12.71 -5.50
CA ALA A 175 5.97 -13.69 -5.92
C ALA A 175 5.33 -15.05 -6.20
#